data_AF-A0A9W7HFX9-F1
#
_entry.id   AF-A0A9W7HFX9-F1
#
_cell.length_a   1.000
_cell.length_b   1.000
_cell.length_c   1.000
_cell.angle_alpha   90.00
_cell.angle_beta   90.00
_cell.angle_gamma   90.00
#
_symmetry.space_group_name_H-M   'P 1'
#
loop_
_entity.id
_entity.type
_entity.pdbx_description
1 polymer ?
#
loop_
_entity_poly.entity_id
_entity_poly.type
_entity_poly.pdbx_seq_one_letter_code
_entity_poly.pdbx_strand_id
1 'polypeptide(L)'
;MLNGTVTLRVADTGHVLHAFVNGKYIGSQWAKYGNHVAYVFEKSIKLLPGKNLISLLSVTVGFKNYEAMFDLVGAGIASPVELVLKNAGNETIVKDLSSNKWAYKTGLDGISNKYFDPSKSSPKWVSDQVPINRNFTWYKTTFKAPLGNKPVVVDLLGLGKGMAWVNGHSLGRYWPSYIADKQLCKTKACDYRGRYSDKKCLSKCGEPTQRWYHVPRSFLNDGENTLVLFEEFGGNPSSVQFQTVEVGSVCVNAYQGKVVQLSCHDRPISKIEFASFGHPQGVCGSFEKGECESDVDAISILEKECVGKESCSFKISEDKFGKAYCDARRLAVEAVCDDFTF
;
A
#
# COMPACT_ATOMS: atom_id res chain seq x y z
N MET A 1 -0.45 -40.26 25.57
CA MET A 1 -0.41 -38.80 25.33
C MET A 1 0.96 -38.46 24.81
N LEU A 2 1.08 -37.62 23.77
CA LEU A 2 2.38 -37.13 23.30
C LEU A 2 2.96 -36.22 24.38
N ASN A 3 4.11 -36.58 24.94
CA ASN A 3 4.75 -35.83 26.03
C ASN A 3 5.76 -34.82 25.46
N GLY A 4 5.27 -33.87 24.66
CA GLY A 4 6.10 -32.90 23.96
C GLY A 4 5.29 -31.93 23.09
N THR A 5 5.97 -30.93 22.54
CA THR A 5 5.36 -29.97 21.61
C THR A 5 5.54 -30.46 20.17
N VAL A 6 4.44 -30.53 19.43
CA VAL A 6 4.46 -30.85 17.99
C VAL A 6 4.44 -29.54 17.21
N THR A 7 5.39 -29.38 16.29
CA THR A 7 5.48 -28.26 15.36
C THR A 7 5.18 -28.74 13.95
N LEU A 8 4.27 -28.06 13.26
CA LEU A 8 4.12 -28.19 11.82
C LEU A 8 5.19 -27.36 11.14
N ARG A 9 6.04 -28.01 10.34
CA ARG A 9 7.06 -27.37 9.52
C ARG A 9 6.72 -27.55 8.04
N VAL A 10 6.69 -26.47 7.28
CA VAL A 10 6.33 -26.51 5.85
C VAL A 10 7.33 -25.65 5.06
N ALA A 11 8.05 -26.25 4.13
CA ALA A 11 8.78 -25.49 3.12
C ALA A 11 7.81 -24.92 2.08
N ASP A 12 7.95 -23.65 1.73
CA ASP A 12 7.11 -22.98 0.73
C ASP A 12 8.00 -22.13 -0.17
N THR A 13 7.72 -22.16 -1.48
CA THR A 13 8.34 -21.31 -2.51
C THR A 13 7.35 -20.31 -3.11
N GLY A 14 6.11 -20.31 -2.61
CA GLY A 14 5.07 -19.36 -2.90
C GLY A 14 5.06 -18.21 -1.90
N HIS A 15 4.11 -17.30 -2.10
CA HIS A 15 4.23 -15.96 -1.55
C HIS A 15 3.61 -15.83 -0.15
N VAL A 16 2.53 -16.55 0.12
CA VAL A 16 1.88 -16.64 1.44
C VAL A 16 1.42 -18.07 1.69
N LEU A 17 1.60 -18.53 2.91
CA LEU A 17 1.07 -19.80 3.42
C LEU A 17 0.19 -19.51 4.63
N HIS A 18 -1.03 -20.03 4.61
CA HIS A 18 -1.90 -20.15 5.79
C HIS A 18 -2.06 -21.61 6.14
N ALA A 19 -1.98 -21.93 7.42
CA ALA A 19 -2.17 -23.30 7.89
C ALA A 19 -3.37 -23.42 8.83
N PHE A 20 -4.05 -24.56 8.71
CA PHE A 20 -5.18 -24.93 9.54
C PHE A 20 -5.02 -26.37 10.01
N VAL A 21 -5.39 -26.62 11.26
CA VAL A 21 -5.44 -27.97 11.84
C VAL A 21 -6.83 -28.19 12.41
N ASN A 22 -7.50 -29.25 11.95
CA ASN A 22 -8.86 -29.61 12.31
C ASN A 22 -9.85 -28.44 12.14
N GLY A 23 -9.72 -27.70 11.04
CA GLY A 23 -10.56 -26.54 10.72
C GLY A 23 -10.20 -25.24 11.48
N LYS A 24 -9.26 -25.29 12.42
CA LYS A 24 -8.80 -24.11 13.17
C LYS A 24 -7.58 -23.49 12.52
N TYR A 25 -7.59 -22.18 12.31
CA TYR A 25 -6.43 -21.41 11.86
C TYR A 25 -5.30 -21.45 12.90
N ILE A 26 -4.08 -21.79 12.46
CA ILE A 26 -2.90 -21.86 13.34
C ILE A 26 -1.89 -20.74 13.08
N GLY A 27 -1.96 -20.08 11.92
CA GLY A 27 -1.09 -18.97 11.58
C GLY A 27 -0.78 -18.90 10.09
N SER A 28 -0.06 -17.85 9.73
CA SER A 28 0.43 -17.62 8.38
C SER A 28 1.86 -17.11 8.40
N GLN A 29 2.51 -17.24 7.25
CA GLN A 29 3.80 -16.65 6.95
C GLN A 29 3.82 -16.29 5.47
N TRP A 30 4.60 -15.29 5.11
CA TRP A 30 4.72 -14.82 3.75
C TRP A 30 6.15 -14.37 3.46
N ALA A 31 6.51 -14.40 2.19
CA ALA A 31 7.80 -13.93 1.73
C ALA A 31 7.95 -12.43 1.98
N LYS A 32 9.15 -12.01 2.38
CA LYS A 32 9.53 -10.61 2.36
C LYS A 32 9.88 -10.19 0.92
N TYR A 33 9.75 -8.91 0.62
CA TYR A 33 10.07 -8.36 -0.69
C TYR A 33 11.52 -8.69 -1.09
N GLY A 34 11.71 -9.22 -2.31
CA GLY A 34 13.02 -9.60 -2.84
C GLY A 34 12.95 -10.79 -3.80
N ASN A 35 14.11 -11.19 -4.34
CA ASN A 35 14.21 -12.28 -5.31
C ASN A 35 14.11 -13.69 -4.67
N HIS A 36 14.15 -13.79 -3.34
CA HIS A 36 14.04 -15.05 -2.61
C HIS A 36 12.69 -15.15 -1.90
N VAL A 37 11.77 -15.89 -2.50
CA VAL A 37 10.44 -16.15 -1.96
C VAL A 37 10.34 -17.46 -1.16
N ALA A 38 11.44 -18.21 -1.07
CA ALA A 38 11.48 -19.45 -0.30
C ALA A 38 11.59 -19.20 1.20
N TYR A 39 10.74 -19.85 1.99
CA TYR A 39 10.82 -19.81 3.45
C TYR A 39 10.30 -21.12 4.06
N VAL A 40 10.58 -21.28 5.36
CA VAL A 40 10.05 -22.39 6.17
C VAL A 40 9.06 -21.81 7.16
N PHE A 41 7.81 -22.28 7.09
CA PHE A 41 6.77 -22.01 8.07
C PHE A 41 6.88 -22.99 9.23
N GLU A 42 6.90 -22.47 10.45
CA GLU A 42 6.89 -23.28 11.67
C GLU A 42 5.85 -22.76 12.67
N LYS A 43 4.90 -23.61 13.06
CA LYS A 43 3.95 -23.32 14.16
C LYS A 43 3.68 -24.55 15.01
N SER A 44 3.62 -24.35 16.32
CA SER A 44 3.17 -25.38 17.25
C SER A 44 1.69 -25.70 17.00
N ILE A 45 1.37 -26.99 16.94
CA ILE A 45 0.02 -27.48 16.68
C ILE A 45 -0.43 -28.45 17.78
N LYS A 46 -1.75 -28.60 17.92
CA LYS A 46 -2.36 -29.61 18.79
C LYS A 46 -2.99 -30.69 17.92
N LEU A 47 -2.50 -31.91 18.06
CA LEU A 47 -3.07 -33.08 17.41
C LEU A 47 -4.01 -33.79 18.38
N LEU A 48 -5.15 -34.27 17.86
CA LEU A 48 -6.09 -35.10 18.58
C LEU A 48 -5.75 -36.58 18.35
N PRO A 49 -6.12 -37.48 19.28
CA PRO A 49 -6.06 -38.92 19.01
C PRO A 49 -6.85 -39.27 17.75
N GLY A 50 -6.26 -40.10 16.88
CA GLY A 50 -6.88 -40.50 15.61
C GLY A 50 -6.55 -39.56 14.44
N LYS A 51 -7.50 -39.44 13.51
CA LYS A 51 -7.31 -38.70 12.26
C LYS A 51 -7.33 -37.19 12.52
N ASN A 52 -6.27 -36.51 12.08
CA ASN A 52 -6.20 -35.05 12.05
C ASN A 52 -6.23 -34.55 10.61
N LEU A 53 -6.92 -33.44 10.38
CA LEU A 53 -6.97 -32.77 9.09
C LEU A 53 -6.03 -31.57 9.11
N ILE A 54 -5.00 -31.59 8.27
CA ILE A 54 -4.13 -30.44 8.03
C ILE A 54 -4.51 -29.85 6.68
N SER A 55 -4.92 -28.58 6.67
CA SER A 55 -5.21 -27.84 5.45
C SER A 55 -4.20 -26.71 5.30
N LEU A 56 -3.54 -26.67 4.15
CA LEU A 56 -2.55 -25.66 3.81
C LEU A 56 -3.07 -24.85 2.63
N LEU A 57 -3.24 -23.55 2.83
CA LEU A 57 -3.64 -22.63 1.77
C LEU A 57 -2.39 -21.85 1.33
N SER A 58 -1.89 -22.20 0.15
CA SER A 58 -0.84 -21.44 -0.51
C SER A 58 -1.44 -20.36 -1.41
N VAL A 59 -0.89 -19.15 -1.37
CA VAL A 59 -1.39 -17.98 -2.10
C VAL A 59 -0.26 -17.36 -2.92
N THR A 60 -0.55 -17.08 -4.18
CA THR A 60 0.37 -16.39 -5.09
C THR A 60 0.09 -14.89 -5.15
N VAL A 61 1.14 -14.07 -5.06
CA VAL A 61 1.05 -12.60 -5.17
C VAL A 61 1.79 -12.14 -6.43
N GLY A 62 1.28 -12.58 -7.58
CA GLY A 62 1.98 -12.48 -8.87
C GLY A 62 2.90 -13.68 -9.12
N PHE A 63 3.42 -13.77 -10.34
CA PHE A 63 4.47 -14.72 -10.72
C PHE A 63 5.72 -13.95 -11.12
N LYS A 64 6.87 -14.63 -11.09
CA LYS A 64 8.13 -14.05 -11.57
C LYS A 64 7.99 -13.65 -13.04
N ASN A 65 8.44 -12.45 -13.37
CA ASN A 65 8.18 -11.82 -14.67
C ASN A 65 9.46 -11.31 -15.38
N TYR A 66 10.64 -11.59 -14.84
CA TYR A 66 11.93 -11.23 -15.43
C TYR A 66 13.04 -12.19 -14.97
N GLU A 67 14.22 -12.14 -15.59
CA GLU A 67 15.39 -13.06 -15.46
C GLU A 67 15.33 -14.32 -16.34
N ALA A 68 16.48 -14.99 -16.56
CA ALA A 68 16.51 -16.23 -17.31
C ALA A 68 15.66 -17.32 -16.62
N MET A 69 14.89 -18.08 -17.41
CA MET A 69 14.08 -19.21 -16.94
C MET A 69 13.06 -18.84 -15.85
N PHE A 70 12.53 -17.60 -15.85
CA PHE A 70 11.56 -17.17 -14.85
C PHE A 70 10.26 -18.00 -14.88
N ASP A 71 9.93 -18.58 -16.03
CA ASP A 71 8.79 -19.46 -16.28
C ASP A 71 8.92 -20.82 -15.57
N LEU A 72 10.13 -21.24 -15.22
CA LEU A 72 10.39 -22.49 -14.47
C LEU A 72 10.31 -22.29 -12.95
N VAL A 73 10.15 -21.06 -12.47
CA VAL A 73 10.08 -20.78 -11.02
C VAL A 73 8.72 -21.19 -10.49
N GLY A 74 8.69 -22.34 -9.80
CA GLY A 74 7.50 -22.84 -9.13
C GLY A 74 7.08 -21.95 -7.95
N ALA A 75 5.79 -21.94 -7.66
CA ALA A 75 5.22 -21.27 -6.49
C ALA A 75 4.30 -22.24 -5.74
N GLY A 76 4.48 -22.30 -4.43
CA GLY A 76 3.58 -22.97 -3.51
C GLY A 76 4.32 -23.86 -2.52
N ILE A 77 3.56 -24.78 -1.91
CA ILE A 77 4.11 -25.68 -0.89
C ILE A 77 5.13 -26.61 -1.53
N ALA A 78 6.36 -26.53 -1.03
CA ALA A 78 7.47 -27.38 -1.43
C ALA A 78 7.71 -28.47 -0.38
N SER A 79 8.55 -29.45 -0.73
CA SER A 79 9.07 -30.41 0.24
C SER A 79 10.24 -29.79 1.02
N PRO A 80 10.38 -30.06 2.34
CA PRO A 80 9.58 -30.99 3.12
C PRO A 80 8.34 -30.37 3.82
N VAL A 81 7.35 -31.22 4.09
CA VAL A 81 6.21 -30.96 4.99
C VAL A 81 6.30 -31.91 6.16
N GLU A 82 6.64 -31.43 7.35
CA GLU A 82 7.03 -32.25 8.50
C GLU A 82 6.20 -31.97 9.75
N LEU A 83 6.04 -33.00 10.58
CA LEU A 83 5.70 -32.87 11.99
C LEU A 83 6.95 -33.09 12.82
N VAL A 84 7.34 -32.07 13.59
CA VAL A 84 8.53 -32.10 14.43
C VAL A 84 8.10 -32.16 15.89
N LEU A 85 8.33 -33.28 16.55
CA LEU A 85 8.07 -33.45 17.98
C LEU A 85 9.37 -33.20 18.75
N LYS A 86 9.34 -32.24 19.67
CA LYS A 86 10.40 -32.04 20.68
C LYS A 86 9.92 -32.57 22.02
N ASN A 87 10.58 -33.62 22.51
CA ASN A 87 10.29 -34.23 23.80
C ASN A 87 11.08 -33.56 24.94
N ALA A 88 10.66 -33.79 26.18
CA ALA A 88 11.29 -33.23 27.39
C ALA A 88 12.79 -33.59 27.55
N GLY A 89 13.28 -34.66 26.90
CA GLY A 89 14.68 -35.08 26.91
C GLY A 89 15.54 -34.51 25.77
N ASN A 90 15.10 -33.46 25.08
CA ASN A 90 15.77 -32.87 23.90
C ASN A 90 15.87 -33.77 22.65
N GLU A 91 15.29 -34.97 22.67
CA GLU A 91 15.12 -35.77 21.46
C GLU A 91 14.11 -35.12 20.50
N THR A 92 14.50 -35.04 19.23
CA THR A 92 13.65 -34.51 18.16
C THR A 92 13.24 -35.65 17.24
N ILE A 93 11.93 -35.90 17.14
CA ILE A 93 11.36 -36.88 16.22
C ILE A 93 10.73 -36.12 15.06
N VAL A 94 11.15 -36.43 13.84
CA VAL A 94 10.62 -35.81 12.62
C VAL A 94 9.80 -36.84 11.85
N LYS A 95 8.55 -36.51 11.56
CA LYS A 95 7.70 -37.26 10.65
C LYS A 95 7.47 -36.45 9.39
N ASP A 96 8.14 -36.85 8.30
CA ASP A 96 7.88 -36.28 6.99
C ASP A 96 6.53 -36.78 6.44
N LEU A 97 5.72 -35.84 5.95
CA LEU A 97 4.41 -36.02 5.35
C LEU A 97 4.44 -35.79 3.83
N SER A 98 5.58 -35.40 3.25
CA SER A 98 5.70 -34.99 1.84
C SER A 98 5.20 -36.07 0.87
N SER A 99 5.50 -37.34 1.16
CA SER A 99 5.10 -38.48 0.33
C SER A 99 3.69 -39.03 0.62
N ASN A 100 2.91 -38.39 1.50
CA ASN A 100 1.55 -38.81 1.78
C ASN A 100 0.60 -38.45 0.62
N LYS A 101 -0.61 -39.03 0.63
CA LYS A 101 -1.67 -38.63 -0.30
C LYS A 101 -2.19 -37.23 0.05
N TRP A 102 -2.08 -36.30 -0.89
CA TRP A 102 -2.58 -34.94 -0.78
C TRP A 102 -3.85 -34.75 -1.61
N ALA A 103 -4.80 -33.99 -1.07
CA ALA A 103 -5.99 -33.54 -1.79
C ALA A 103 -5.86 -32.04 -2.11
N TYR A 104 -6.24 -31.66 -3.33
CA TYR A 104 -6.10 -30.28 -3.82
C TYR A 104 -7.46 -29.67 -4.14
N LYS A 105 -7.61 -28.39 -3.82
CA LYS A 105 -8.75 -27.55 -4.21
C LYS A 105 -8.23 -26.23 -4.71
N THR A 106 -8.64 -25.82 -5.90
CA THR A 106 -8.26 -24.54 -6.50
C THR A 106 -9.27 -23.45 -6.13
N GLY A 107 -8.77 -22.29 -5.70
CA GLY A 107 -9.59 -21.11 -5.44
C GLY A 107 -10.40 -21.16 -4.13
N LEU A 108 -11.19 -20.11 -3.92
CA LEU A 108 -12.05 -19.93 -2.76
C LEU A 108 -13.52 -20.01 -3.16
N ASP A 109 -14.37 -20.51 -2.27
CA ASP A 109 -15.80 -20.69 -2.57
C ASP A 109 -16.49 -19.37 -2.95
N GLY A 110 -16.15 -18.27 -2.30
CA GLY A 110 -16.70 -16.95 -2.66
C GLY A 110 -16.30 -16.46 -4.05
N ILE A 111 -15.14 -16.91 -4.57
CA ILE A 111 -14.71 -16.61 -5.94
C ILE A 111 -15.48 -17.50 -6.92
N SER A 112 -15.56 -18.82 -6.67
CA SER A 112 -16.29 -19.76 -7.52
C SER A 112 -17.78 -19.42 -7.61
N ASN A 113 -18.37 -18.95 -6.50
CA ASN A 113 -19.76 -18.50 -6.43
C ASN A 113 -19.95 -17.02 -6.80
N LYS A 114 -18.89 -16.32 -7.20
CA LYS A 114 -18.93 -14.92 -7.68
C LYS A 114 -19.66 -13.96 -6.73
N TYR A 115 -19.31 -13.95 -5.44
CA TYR A 115 -19.96 -13.06 -4.45
C TYR A 115 -19.85 -11.56 -4.76
N PHE A 116 -18.92 -11.19 -5.64
CA PHE A 116 -18.73 -9.83 -6.13
C PHE A 116 -19.67 -9.44 -7.28
N ASP A 117 -20.34 -10.39 -7.93
CA ASP A 117 -21.20 -10.15 -9.10
C ASP A 117 -22.62 -9.73 -8.66
N PRO A 118 -23.05 -8.49 -8.97
CA PRO A 118 -24.37 -8.00 -8.55
C PRO A 118 -25.54 -8.73 -9.25
N SER A 119 -25.29 -9.41 -10.37
CA SER A 119 -26.32 -10.15 -11.13
C SER A 119 -26.62 -11.54 -10.55
N LYS A 120 -25.79 -12.02 -9.61
CA LYS A 120 -25.92 -13.36 -9.03
C LYS A 120 -26.69 -13.35 -7.73
N SER A 121 -27.41 -14.44 -7.48
CA SER A 121 -28.04 -14.71 -6.18
C SER A 121 -26.97 -14.60 -5.10
N SER A 122 -27.16 -13.63 -4.21
CA SER A 122 -26.24 -13.37 -3.11
C SER A 122 -26.36 -14.46 -2.04
N PRO A 123 -25.26 -14.87 -1.40
CA PRO A 123 -25.35 -15.64 -0.16
C PRO A 123 -26.10 -14.84 0.90
N LYS A 124 -26.55 -15.51 1.97
CA LYS A 124 -27.09 -14.80 3.15
C LYS A 124 -25.98 -13.98 3.79
N TRP A 125 -25.99 -12.68 3.54
CA TRP A 125 -25.14 -11.71 4.22
C TRP A 125 -25.68 -11.46 5.63
N VAL A 126 -24.78 -11.28 6.59
CA VAL A 126 -25.12 -10.94 7.98
C VAL A 126 -24.73 -9.48 8.21
N SER A 127 -25.71 -8.65 8.59
CA SER A 127 -25.51 -7.24 8.91
C SER A 127 -25.28 -6.99 10.41
N ASP A 128 -25.82 -7.86 11.25
CA ASP A 128 -25.75 -7.69 12.70
C ASP A 128 -24.41 -8.15 13.23
N GLN A 129 -23.73 -7.30 14.00
CA GLN A 129 -22.40 -7.57 14.57
C GLN A 129 -21.38 -8.01 13.50
N VAL A 130 -21.16 -7.14 12.52
CA VAL A 130 -20.15 -7.35 11.45
C VAL A 130 -18.83 -7.82 12.08
N PRO A 131 -18.33 -9.02 11.72
CA PRO A 131 -17.11 -9.55 12.32
C PRO A 131 -15.93 -8.66 11.93
N ILE A 132 -15.06 -8.37 12.88
CA ILE A 132 -13.80 -7.66 12.66
C ILE A 132 -12.63 -8.57 12.99
N ASN A 133 -11.47 -8.35 12.37
CA ASN A 133 -10.24 -9.11 12.61
C ASN A 133 -10.40 -10.63 12.40
N ARG A 134 -11.36 -11.03 11.55
CA ARG A 134 -11.59 -12.41 11.17
C ARG A 134 -11.03 -12.68 9.78
N ASN A 135 -10.11 -13.63 9.69
CA ASN A 135 -9.53 -14.08 8.42
C ASN A 135 -10.60 -14.68 7.49
N PHE A 136 -10.35 -14.58 6.19
CA PHE A 136 -11.20 -15.15 5.13
C PHE A 136 -12.65 -14.67 5.17
N THR A 137 -12.84 -13.37 5.42
CA THR A 137 -14.16 -12.75 5.54
C THR A 137 -14.53 -12.01 4.28
N TRP A 138 -15.78 -12.14 3.84
CA TRP A 138 -16.33 -11.30 2.79
C TRP A 138 -17.13 -10.16 3.41
N TYR A 139 -16.90 -8.93 2.95
CA TYR A 139 -17.69 -7.76 3.32
C TYR A 139 -18.39 -7.21 2.09
N LYS A 140 -19.56 -6.62 2.30
CA LYS A 140 -20.34 -5.93 1.28
C LYS A 140 -20.99 -4.70 1.90
N THR A 141 -20.96 -3.59 1.17
CA THR A 141 -21.68 -2.37 1.55
C THR A 141 -22.13 -1.62 0.29
N THR A 142 -23.00 -0.64 0.47
CA THR A 142 -23.36 0.32 -0.59
C THR A 142 -22.83 1.71 -0.25
N PHE A 143 -22.63 2.53 -1.29
CA PHE A 143 -22.16 3.90 -1.15
C PHE A 143 -22.62 4.76 -2.34
N LYS A 144 -22.63 6.08 -2.15
CA LYS A 144 -22.87 7.04 -3.24
C LYS A 144 -21.56 7.40 -3.92
N ALA A 145 -21.57 7.55 -5.24
CA ALA A 145 -20.39 8.01 -5.96
C ALA A 145 -19.95 9.41 -5.45
N PRO A 146 -18.64 9.66 -5.25
CA PRO A 146 -18.15 11.01 -5.00
C PRO A 146 -18.57 11.96 -6.13
N LEU A 147 -18.88 13.21 -5.82
CA LEU A 147 -19.30 14.17 -6.84
C LEU A 147 -18.14 14.56 -7.79
N GLY A 148 -18.50 15.16 -8.93
CA GLY A 148 -17.56 15.69 -9.91
C GLY A 148 -16.82 14.63 -10.74
N ASN A 149 -15.76 15.07 -11.41
CA ASN A 149 -14.96 14.29 -12.37
C ASN A 149 -13.58 13.87 -11.80
N LYS A 150 -13.22 14.35 -10.60
CA LYS A 150 -11.93 14.11 -9.93
C LYS A 150 -11.66 12.60 -9.78
N PRO A 151 -10.42 12.08 -9.97
CA PRO A 151 -10.12 10.66 -9.80
C PRO A 151 -10.54 10.14 -8.42
N VAL A 152 -11.01 8.90 -8.33
CA VAL A 152 -11.48 8.31 -7.08
C VAL A 152 -10.51 7.23 -6.60
N VAL A 153 -10.32 7.18 -5.29
CA VAL A 153 -9.64 6.10 -4.59
C VAL A 153 -10.50 5.59 -3.44
N VAL A 154 -10.30 4.33 -3.07
CA VAL A 154 -10.74 3.78 -1.80
C VAL A 154 -9.54 3.64 -0.87
N ASP A 155 -9.65 4.23 0.32
CA ASP A 155 -8.71 4.06 1.42
C ASP A 155 -9.09 2.77 2.16
N LEU A 156 -8.24 1.76 2.05
CA LEU A 156 -8.45 0.45 2.68
C LEU A 156 -7.66 0.31 3.98
N LEU A 157 -7.19 1.42 4.56
CA LEU A 157 -6.52 1.39 5.86
C LEU A 157 -7.43 0.77 6.94
N GLY A 158 -6.83 -0.07 7.80
CA GLY A 158 -7.55 -0.85 8.81
C GLY A 158 -7.85 -2.29 8.37
N LEU A 159 -7.70 -2.58 7.08
CA LEU A 159 -7.77 -3.94 6.52
C LEU A 159 -6.40 -4.62 6.45
N GLY A 160 -6.42 -5.92 6.16
CA GLY A 160 -5.24 -6.77 6.15
C GLY A 160 -4.67 -6.93 4.75
N LYS A 161 -5.20 -7.91 4.03
CA LYS A 161 -4.83 -8.30 2.66
C LYS A 161 -6.07 -8.85 1.99
N GLY A 162 -6.27 -8.60 0.70
CA GLY A 162 -7.48 -9.07 0.07
C GLY A 162 -7.64 -8.68 -1.38
N MET A 163 -8.90 -8.68 -1.81
CA MET A 163 -9.32 -8.27 -3.14
C MET A 163 -10.57 -7.40 -3.01
N ALA A 164 -10.68 -6.39 -3.87
CA ALA A 164 -11.79 -5.46 -3.87
C ALA A 164 -12.51 -5.42 -5.21
N TRP A 165 -13.82 -5.18 -5.17
CA TRP A 165 -14.67 -5.00 -6.34
C TRP A 165 -15.65 -3.85 -6.12
N VAL A 166 -15.86 -3.04 -7.15
CA VAL A 166 -16.91 -2.03 -7.20
C VAL A 166 -17.85 -2.39 -8.34
N ASN A 167 -19.15 -2.53 -8.03
CA ASN A 167 -20.18 -2.94 -9.00
C ASN A 167 -19.81 -4.21 -9.81
N GLY A 168 -19.10 -5.16 -9.19
CA GLY A 168 -18.61 -6.37 -9.84
C GLY A 168 -17.31 -6.23 -10.62
N HIS A 169 -16.82 -5.01 -10.85
CA HIS A 169 -15.53 -4.77 -11.47
C HIS A 169 -14.39 -4.89 -10.44
N SER A 170 -13.37 -5.69 -10.74
CA SER A 170 -12.24 -5.87 -9.84
C SER A 170 -11.36 -4.62 -9.80
N LEU A 171 -11.05 -4.16 -8.59
CA LEU A 171 -10.04 -3.12 -8.33
C LEU A 171 -8.64 -3.71 -8.14
N GLY A 172 -8.51 -5.03 -8.17
CA GLY A 172 -7.26 -5.75 -7.92
C GLY A 172 -7.09 -6.19 -6.47
N ARG A 173 -5.84 -6.50 -6.12
CA ARG A 173 -5.44 -6.94 -4.77
C ARG A 173 -5.15 -5.73 -3.90
N TYR A 174 -5.49 -5.82 -2.63
CA TYR A 174 -5.06 -4.87 -1.62
C TYR A 174 -4.20 -5.55 -0.56
N TRP A 175 -3.24 -4.82 0.00
CA TRP A 175 -2.41 -5.28 1.12
C TRP A 175 -1.88 -4.13 2.00
N PRO A 176 -2.76 -3.31 2.61
CA PRO A 176 -2.35 -2.16 3.42
C PRO A 176 -1.65 -2.55 4.72
N SER A 177 -1.82 -3.78 5.22
CA SER A 177 -1.02 -4.27 6.36
C SER A 177 0.44 -4.60 6.01
N TYR A 178 0.81 -4.62 4.73
CA TYR A 178 2.20 -4.79 4.31
C TYR A 178 2.93 -3.45 4.33
N ILE A 179 3.70 -3.22 5.38
CA ILE A 179 4.37 -1.94 5.66
C ILE A 179 5.70 -1.85 4.91
N ALA A 180 5.96 -0.72 4.28
CA ALA A 180 7.21 -0.41 3.61
C ALA A 180 8.37 -0.34 4.62
N ASP A 181 9.53 -0.89 4.25
CA ASP A 181 10.69 -0.92 5.14
C ASP A 181 11.20 0.49 5.46
N LYS A 182 11.16 0.84 6.75
CA LYS A 182 11.58 2.13 7.30
C LYS A 182 13.01 2.50 6.93
N GLN A 183 13.89 1.52 6.76
CA GLN A 183 15.32 1.75 6.52
C GLN A 183 15.65 2.07 5.06
N LEU A 184 14.69 1.92 4.14
CA LEU A 184 14.92 2.17 2.72
C LEU A 184 14.91 3.67 2.36
N CYS A 185 14.20 4.48 3.14
CA CYS A 185 14.14 5.92 2.92
C CYS A 185 15.37 6.60 3.51
N LYS A 186 16.00 7.46 2.72
CA LYS A 186 17.11 8.29 3.19
C LYS A 186 16.54 9.42 4.04
N THR A 187 17.31 9.83 5.05
CA THR A 187 16.99 11.01 5.87
C THR A 187 17.28 12.33 5.15
N LYS A 188 18.22 12.32 4.18
CA LYS A 188 18.52 13.49 3.37
C LYS A 188 17.53 13.62 2.20
N ALA A 189 17.15 14.87 1.91
CA ALA A 189 16.40 15.25 0.72
C ALA A 189 16.99 14.60 -0.56
N CYS A 190 16.12 14.06 -1.40
CA CYS A 190 16.52 13.52 -2.71
C CYS A 190 17.02 14.67 -3.62
N ASP A 191 18.25 14.55 -4.12
CA ASP A 191 18.81 15.46 -5.12
C ASP A 191 18.70 14.85 -6.51
N TYR A 192 18.18 15.60 -7.47
CA TYR A 192 18.09 15.17 -8.86
C TYR A 192 19.47 14.98 -9.51
N ARG A 193 20.50 15.72 -9.05
CA ARG A 193 21.86 15.66 -9.58
C ARG A 193 22.59 14.38 -9.14
N GLY A 194 23.58 13.99 -9.93
CA GLY A 194 24.39 12.80 -9.68
C GLY A 194 23.68 11.49 -10.03
N ARG A 195 24.43 10.38 -9.97
CA ARG A 195 23.97 9.07 -10.43
C ARG A 195 22.65 8.67 -9.77
N TYR A 196 21.69 8.25 -10.59
CA TYR A 196 20.41 7.73 -10.14
C TYR A 196 20.49 6.23 -9.84
N SER A 197 19.68 5.79 -8.87
CA SER A 197 19.25 4.41 -8.69
C SER A 197 17.82 4.39 -8.18
N ASP A 198 17.14 3.25 -8.36
CA ASP A 198 15.83 2.93 -7.81
C ASP A 198 15.71 3.19 -6.30
N LYS A 199 16.82 3.09 -5.57
CA LYS A 199 16.91 3.35 -4.12
C LYS A 199 17.22 4.80 -3.74
N LYS A 200 17.42 5.70 -4.72
CA LYS A 200 17.93 7.06 -4.43
C LYS A 200 16.89 7.93 -3.73
N CYS A 201 15.63 7.84 -4.14
CA CYS A 201 14.57 8.77 -3.79
C CYS A 201 13.28 8.06 -3.36
N LEU A 202 13.44 6.99 -2.57
CA LEU A 202 12.31 6.29 -1.96
C LEU A 202 11.62 7.19 -0.93
N SER A 203 10.29 7.09 -0.86
CA SER A 203 9.44 7.83 0.07
C SER A 203 8.45 6.88 0.73
N LYS A 204 7.67 7.40 1.71
CA LYS A 204 6.57 6.65 2.36
C LYS A 204 7.02 5.38 3.12
N CYS A 205 8.27 5.33 3.56
CA CYS A 205 8.75 4.22 4.37
C CYS A 205 8.10 4.21 5.75
N GLY A 206 7.78 3.02 6.27
CA GLY A 206 7.02 2.86 7.51
C GLY A 206 5.50 3.06 7.36
N GLU A 207 5.01 3.45 6.19
CA GLU A 207 3.60 3.47 5.83
C GLU A 207 3.22 2.17 5.10
N PRO A 208 1.92 1.85 4.94
CA PRO A 208 1.47 0.81 4.00
C PRO A 208 2.12 0.98 2.62
N THR A 209 2.64 -0.12 2.06
CA THR A 209 3.21 -0.13 0.69
C THR A 209 2.21 0.39 -0.35
N GLN A 210 0.92 0.16 -0.12
CA GLN A 210 -0.16 0.84 -0.81
C GLN A 210 -1.37 0.99 0.13
N ARG A 211 -1.80 2.23 0.35
CA ARG A 211 -2.97 2.56 1.17
C ARG A 211 -4.22 2.86 0.34
N TRP A 212 -4.05 3.65 -0.72
CA TRP A 212 -5.12 4.09 -1.60
C TRP A 212 -5.16 3.22 -2.87
N TYR A 213 -6.36 2.76 -3.20
CA TYR A 213 -6.60 1.89 -4.35
C TYR A 213 -7.51 2.60 -5.34
N HIS A 214 -7.06 2.74 -6.57
CA HIS A 214 -7.77 3.50 -7.59
C HIS A 214 -9.11 2.84 -7.93
N VAL A 215 -10.16 3.65 -7.98
CA VAL A 215 -11.49 3.30 -8.48
C VAL A 215 -11.74 4.08 -9.77
N PRO A 216 -11.72 3.43 -10.94
CA PRO A 216 -12.07 4.09 -12.19
C PRO A 216 -13.48 4.68 -12.12
N ARG A 217 -13.63 5.94 -12.54
CA ARG A 217 -14.93 6.62 -12.58
C ARG A 217 -15.97 5.84 -13.40
N SER A 218 -15.53 5.17 -14.47
CA SER A 218 -16.38 4.33 -15.32
C SER A 218 -16.89 3.06 -14.64
N PHE A 219 -16.37 2.67 -13.47
CA PHE A 219 -16.92 1.57 -12.67
C PHE A 219 -18.06 2.02 -11.75
N LEU A 220 -18.26 3.34 -11.61
CA LEU A 220 -19.28 3.92 -10.74
C LEU A 220 -20.56 4.23 -11.54
N ASN A 221 -21.69 4.02 -10.88
CA ASN A 221 -22.99 4.54 -11.26
C ASN A 221 -23.23 5.89 -10.56
N ASP A 222 -24.01 6.78 -11.16
CA ASP A 222 -24.34 8.09 -10.57
C ASP A 222 -25.10 7.99 -9.23
N GLY A 223 -25.80 6.88 -9.02
CA GLY A 223 -26.59 6.61 -7.82
C GLY A 223 -25.85 5.76 -6.79
N GLU A 224 -26.50 4.65 -6.42
CA GLU A 224 -25.95 3.69 -5.46
C GLU A 224 -24.95 2.74 -6.14
N ASN A 225 -23.83 2.54 -5.47
CA ASN A 225 -22.74 1.66 -5.86
C ASN A 225 -22.55 0.58 -4.80
N THR A 226 -22.08 -0.59 -5.19
CA THR A 226 -21.74 -1.68 -4.27
C THR A 226 -20.23 -1.83 -4.18
N LEU A 227 -19.71 -1.88 -2.95
CA LEU A 227 -18.34 -2.33 -2.67
C LEU A 227 -18.41 -3.75 -2.11
N VAL A 228 -17.64 -4.67 -2.68
CA VAL A 228 -17.41 -6.02 -2.14
C VAL A 228 -15.92 -6.19 -1.86
N LEU A 229 -15.59 -6.73 -0.69
CA LEU A 229 -14.23 -7.02 -0.26
C LEU A 229 -14.11 -8.48 0.15
N PHE A 230 -13.02 -9.12 -0.26
CA PHE A 230 -12.56 -10.36 0.36
C PHE A 230 -11.33 -10.05 1.21
N GLU A 231 -11.44 -10.23 2.53
CA GLU A 231 -10.40 -9.98 3.52
C GLU A 231 -9.75 -11.29 3.97
N GLU A 232 -8.50 -11.50 3.57
CA GLU A 232 -7.70 -12.70 3.78
C GLU A 232 -7.08 -12.74 5.19
N PHE A 233 -6.56 -11.62 5.69
CA PHE A 233 -5.73 -11.57 6.92
C PHE A 233 -6.53 -11.14 8.16
N GLY A 234 -7.72 -10.58 7.95
CA GLY A 234 -8.54 -9.98 8.99
C GLY A 234 -8.22 -8.49 9.14
N GLY A 235 -9.26 -7.72 9.44
CA GLY A 235 -9.16 -6.28 9.68
C GLY A 235 -10.52 -5.70 10.05
N ASN A 236 -10.56 -4.38 10.20
CA ASN A 236 -11.78 -3.64 10.52
C ASN A 236 -12.23 -2.81 9.30
N PRO A 237 -13.38 -3.13 8.67
CA PRO A 237 -13.87 -2.40 7.51
C PRO A 237 -14.48 -1.04 7.85
N SER A 238 -14.69 -0.70 9.12
CA SER A 238 -15.38 0.54 9.53
C SER A 238 -14.65 1.83 9.15
N SER A 239 -13.35 1.76 8.85
CA SER A 239 -12.54 2.90 8.41
C SER A 239 -12.39 3.00 6.89
N VAL A 240 -13.01 2.08 6.13
CA VAL A 240 -12.96 2.11 4.67
C VAL A 240 -13.75 3.31 4.17
N GLN A 241 -13.12 4.13 3.33
CA GLN A 241 -13.71 5.36 2.81
C GLN A 241 -13.29 5.63 1.37
N PHE A 242 -14.21 6.23 0.61
CA PHE A 242 -13.94 6.72 -0.74
C PHE A 242 -13.54 8.19 -0.68
N GLN A 243 -12.53 8.56 -1.46
CA GLN A 243 -12.01 9.92 -1.53
C GLN A 243 -11.72 10.28 -2.98
N THR A 244 -11.80 11.57 -3.31
CA THR A 244 -11.27 12.10 -4.56
C THR A 244 -9.81 12.48 -4.39
N VAL A 245 -9.01 12.30 -5.43
CA VAL A 245 -7.59 12.67 -5.44
C VAL A 245 -7.43 13.99 -6.18
N GLU A 246 -6.72 14.91 -5.54
CA GLU A 246 -6.43 16.22 -6.09
C GLU A 246 -5.00 16.65 -5.79
N VAL A 247 -4.48 17.59 -6.58
CA VAL A 247 -3.13 18.13 -6.38
C VAL A 247 -3.11 19.07 -5.18
N GLY A 248 -2.85 18.58 -3.97
CA GLY A 248 -2.90 19.42 -2.76
C GLY A 248 -1.92 20.61 -2.77
N SER A 249 -0.65 20.34 -3.06
CA SER A 249 0.40 21.38 -3.12
C SER A 249 1.26 21.23 -4.36
N VAL A 250 1.78 22.35 -4.85
CA VAL A 250 2.73 22.45 -5.96
C VAL A 250 3.95 23.23 -5.54
N CYS A 251 5.11 22.87 -6.08
CA CYS A 251 6.38 23.41 -5.61
C CYS A 251 7.32 23.82 -6.74
N VAL A 252 8.12 24.84 -6.45
CA VAL A 252 9.28 25.26 -7.26
C VAL A 252 10.51 25.15 -6.38
N ASN A 253 11.60 24.62 -6.92
CA ASN A 253 12.94 24.74 -6.33
C ASN A 253 13.95 24.91 -7.47
N ALA A 254 14.29 26.15 -7.78
CA ALA A 254 15.10 26.46 -8.95
C ALA A 254 16.11 27.58 -8.69
N TYR A 255 17.21 27.51 -9.43
CA TYR A 255 18.28 28.51 -9.35
C TYR A 255 17.85 29.85 -9.95
N GLN A 256 18.49 30.92 -9.46
CA GLN A 256 18.37 32.25 -10.02
C GLN A 256 18.56 32.25 -11.55
N GLY A 257 17.83 33.13 -12.22
CA GLY A 257 17.87 33.37 -13.66
C GLY A 257 16.89 32.50 -14.45
N LYS A 258 16.27 31.49 -13.82
CA LYS A 258 15.26 30.64 -14.47
C LYS A 258 13.88 31.29 -14.43
N VAL A 259 13.09 31.05 -15.49
CA VAL A 259 11.65 31.30 -15.50
C VAL A 259 10.97 29.99 -15.10
N VAL A 260 10.06 30.09 -14.15
CA VAL A 260 9.36 28.95 -13.55
C VAL A 260 7.86 29.20 -13.59
N GLN A 261 7.08 28.14 -13.55
CA GLN A 261 5.62 28.20 -13.49
C GLN A 261 5.13 27.36 -12.31
N LEU A 262 4.36 27.99 -11.42
CA LEU A 262 3.47 27.28 -10.50
C LEU A 262 2.16 27.02 -11.24
N SER A 263 1.68 25.79 -11.26
CA SER A 263 0.41 25.45 -11.88
C SER A 263 -0.34 24.43 -11.04
N CYS A 264 -1.54 24.80 -10.64
CA CYS A 264 -2.48 23.98 -9.89
C CYS A 264 -3.46 23.23 -10.82
N HIS A 265 -3.11 23.12 -12.11
CA HIS A 265 -3.98 22.65 -13.19
C HIS A 265 -5.32 23.42 -13.18
N ASP A 266 -6.45 22.72 -13.04
CA ASP A 266 -7.80 23.29 -13.16
C ASP A 266 -8.30 23.97 -11.86
N ARG A 267 -7.39 24.35 -10.96
CA ARG A 267 -7.71 24.97 -9.66
C ARG A 267 -6.84 26.18 -9.39
N PRO A 268 -7.34 27.19 -8.66
CA PRO A 268 -6.52 28.32 -8.31
C PRO A 268 -5.48 27.96 -7.24
N ILE A 269 -4.36 28.67 -7.27
CA ILE A 269 -3.44 28.75 -6.14
C ILE A 269 -4.18 29.48 -5.01
N SER A 270 -4.44 28.79 -3.91
CA SER A 270 -5.22 29.33 -2.79
C SER A 270 -4.36 30.06 -1.77
N LYS A 271 -3.13 29.58 -1.54
CA LYS A 271 -2.13 30.23 -0.68
C LYS A 271 -0.70 29.83 -1.03
N ILE A 272 0.26 30.65 -0.60
CA ILE A 272 1.68 30.32 -0.62
C ILE A 272 2.07 29.85 0.79
N GLU A 273 2.31 28.55 0.95
CA GLU A 273 2.66 27.97 2.26
C GLU A 273 4.09 28.30 2.67
N PHE A 274 5.00 28.36 1.69
CA PHE A 274 6.41 28.66 1.91
C PHE A 274 6.99 29.38 0.69
N ALA A 275 7.82 30.38 0.93
CA ALA A 275 8.69 30.93 -0.10
C ALA A 275 9.98 31.46 0.53
N SER A 276 11.13 31.10 -0.03
CA SER A 276 12.44 31.59 0.44
C SER A 276 13.44 31.67 -0.71
N PHE A 277 14.07 32.84 -0.86
CA PHE A 277 15.11 33.08 -1.85
C PHE A 277 16.49 33.21 -1.18
N GLY A 278 17.42 32.33 -1.56
CA GLY A 278 18.73 32.23 -0.93
C GLY A 278 19.24 30.80 -1.02
N HIS A 279 19.46 30.15 0.12
CA HIS A 279 19.88 28.76 0.19
C HIS A 279 18.89 27.83 0.91
N PRO A 280 17.61 27.76 0.47
CA PRO A 280 16.61 26.94 1.13
C PRO A 280 16.97 25.44 1.15
N GLN A 281 16.55 24.76 2.21
CA GLN A 281 16.75 23.33 2.44
C GLN A 281 15.43 22.56 2.34
N GLY A 282 15.54 21.23 2.30
CA GLY A 282 14.38 20.34 2.29
C GLY A 282 13.85 20.03 0.88
N VAL A 283 12.64 19.47 0.85
CA VAL A 283 11.88 19.12 -0.36
C VAL A 283 10.48 19.70 -0.28
N CYS A 284 9.73 19.62 -1.37
CA CYS A 284 8.31 20.00 -1.40
C CYS A 284 7.52 19.33 -0.25
N GLY A 285 6.79 20.11 0.55
CA GLY A 285 6.10 19.66 1.76
C GLY A 285 6.94 19.74 3.05
N SER A 286 8.23 20.07 2.96
CA SER A 286 9.15 20.18 4.09
C SER A 286 10.27 21.19 3.82
N PHE A 287 9.97 22.26 3.09
CA PHE A 287 10.97 23.30 2.84
C PHE A 287 11.27 24.08 4.11
N GLU A 288 12.54 24.43 4.28
CA GLU A 288 13.02 25.22 5.40
C GLU A 288 13.98 26.30 4.90
N LYS A 289 14.04 27.41 5.63
CA LYS A 289 15.05 28.45 5.42
C LYS A 289 16.44 27.88 5.71
N GLY A 290 17.41 28.20 4.87
CA GLY A 290 18.79 27.74 5.07
C GLY A 290 19.70 28.80 5.67
N GLU A 291 21.00 28.64 5.45
CA GLU A 291 22.05 29.48 6.05
C GLU A 291 22.02 30.95 5.59
N CYS A 292 21.39 31.23 4.45
CA CYS A 292 21.26 32.58 3.91
C CYS A 292 19.93 32.74 3.18
N GLU A 293 19.36 33.94 3.31
CA GLU A 293 18.08 34.34 2.74
C GLU A 293 18.13 35.84 2.39
N SER A 294 17.32 36.25 1.41
CA SER A 294 17.03 37.67 1.22
C SER A 294 16.13 38.20 2.34
N ASP A 295 16.27 39.48 2.65
CA ASP A 295 15.41 40.27 3.52
C ASP A 295 14.01 40.55 2.95
N VAL A 296 13.78 40.28 1.66
CA VAL A 296 12.50 40.50 0.99
C VAL A 296 11.53 39.36 1.30
N ASP A 297 10.30 39.73 1.64
CA ASP A 297 9.20 38.77 1.84
C ASP A 297 8.71 38.19 0.51
N ALA A 298 9.32 37.06 0.13
CA ALA A 298 8.97 36.31 -1.06
C ALA A 298 7.52 35.76 -1.02
N ILE A 299 6.95 35.53 0.17
CA ILE A 299 5.58 35.05 0.32
C ILE A 299 4.62 36.13 -0.16
N SER A 300 4.69 37.34 0.41
CA SER A 300 3.83 38.47 0.04
C SER A 300 3.86 38.79 -1.46
N ILE A 301 5.04 38.70 -2.10
CA ILE A 301 5.18 38.92 -3.55
C ILE A 301 4.40 37.87 -4.33
N LEU A 302 4.58 36.60 -3.99
CA LEU A 302 3.97 35.48 -4.70
C LEU A 302 2.47 35.37 -4.39
N GLU A 303 2.03 35.75 -3.19
CA GLU A 303 0.61 35.86 -2.88
C GLU A 303 -0.07 36.87 -3.80
N LYS A 304 0.48 38.08 -3.91
CA LYS A 304 -0.06 39.13 -4.78
C LYS A 304 -0.09 38.73 -6.26
N GLU A 305 0.90 37.97 -6.73
CA GLU A 305 1.01 37.63 -8.14
C GLU A 305 0.32 36.33 -8.54
N CYS A 306 0.27 35.33 -7.66
CA CYS A 306 -0.08 33.96 -8.00
C CYS A 306 -1.39 33.50 -7.37
N VAL A 307 -1.75 33.97 -6.16
CA VAL A 307 -2.99 33.55 -5.50
C VAL A 307 -4.19 34.00 -6.32
N GLY A 308 -5.17 33.11 -6.47
CA GLY A 308 -6.35 33.33 -7.32
C GLY A 308 -6.19 32.87 -8.78
N LYS A 309 -4.98 32.51 -9.21
CA LYS A 309 -4.73 32.05 -10.59
C LYS A 309 -4.48 30.55 -10.63
N GLU A 310 -4.93 29.91 -11.71
CA GLU A 310 -4.64 28.49 -11.99
C GLU A 310 -3.16 28.23 -12.24
N SER A 311 -2.47 29.20 -12.86
CA SER A 311 -1.03 29.17 -13.00
C SER A 311 -0.40 30.56 -12.93
N CYS A 312 0.85 30.59 -12.49
CA CYS A 312 1.62 31.80 -12.28
C CYS A 312 3.06 31.56 -12.74
N SER A 313 3.51 32.34 -13.73
CA SER A 313 4.88 32.27 -14.25
C SER A 313 5.66 33.49 -13.83
N PHE A 314 6.89 33.29 -13.36
CA PHE A 314 7.78 34.38 -12.98
C PHE A 314 9.25 34.01 -13.15
N LYS A 315 10.10 35.03 -13.29
CA LYS A 315 11.55 34.88 -13.31
C LYS A 315 12.09 34.96 -11.89
N ILE A 316 13.02 34.07 -11.56
CA ILE A 316 13.76 34.11 -10.29
C ILE A 316 14.92 35.09 -10.43
N SER A 317 14.80 36.28 -9.84
CA SER A 317 15.83 37.33 -9.90
C SER A 317 15.94 38.11 -8.60
N GLU A 318 17.11 38.68 -8.34
CA GLU A 318 17.34 39.54 -7.17
C GLU A 318 16.52 40.82 -7.22
N ASP A 319 16.26 41.35 -8.42
CA ASP A 319 15.40 42.53 -8.58
C ASP A 319 13.99 42.30 -8.02
N LYS A 320 13.55 41.03 -7.98
CA LYS A 320 12.23 40.64 -7.52
C LYS A 320 12.25 40.14 -6.08
N PHE A 321 13.12 39.19 -5.79
CA PHE A 321 13.15 38.49 -4.50
C PHE A 321 14.26 38.99 -3.56
N GLY A 322 14.84 40.15 -3.87
CA GLY A 322 15.93 40.76 -3.12
C GLY A 322 17.27 40.05 -3.27
N LYS A 323 18.33 40.68 -2.74
CA LYS A 323 19.69 40.11 -2.77
C LYS A 323 19.86 39.13 -1.63
N ALA A 324 20.43 37.97 -1.94
CA ALA A 324 20.84 36.97 -0.95
C ALA A 324 22.33 36.68 -1.10
N TYR A 325 23.10 36.88 -0.02
CA TYR A 325 24.55 36.70 -0.04
C TYR A 325 24.91 35.23 0.15
N CYS A 326 24.69 34.44 -0.91
CA CYS A 326 24.91 32.99 -0.96
C CYS A 326 25.71 32.60 -2.21
N ASP A 327 26.56 31.57 -2.11
CA ASP A 327 27.28 31.00 -3.26
C ASP A 327 26.32 30.45 -4.34
N ALA A 328 25.20 29.87 -3.91
CA ALA A 328 24.20 29.26 -4.78
C ALA A 328 22.78 29.73 -4.41
N ARG A 329 22.27 30.73 -5.16
CA ARG A 329 20.95 31.34 -4.98
C ARG A 329 19.85 30.54 -5.67
N ARG A 330 18.88 30.09 -4.89
CA ARG A 330 17.68 29.37 -5.33
C ARG A 330 16.44 29.98 -4.69
N LEU A 331 15.33 29.90 -5.40
CA LEU A 331 14.01 30.13 -4.82
C LEU A 331 13.34 28.77 -4.60
N ALA A 332 12.93 28.50 -3.36
CA ALA A 332 12.01 27.43 -3.05
C ALA A 332 10.63 28.04 -2.75
N VAL A 333 9.58 27.48 -3.36
CA VAL A 333 8.19 27.88 -3.15
C VAL A 333 7.34 26.62 -2.96
N GLU A 334 6.43 26.67 -2.02
CA GLU A 334 5.31 25.72 -1.88
C GLU A 334 4.01 26.51 -1.90
N ALA A 335 3.11 26.11 -2.79
CA ALA A 335 1.80 26.71 -2.97
C ALA A 335 0.73 25.64 -2.83
N VAL A 336 -0.38 25.98 -2.18
CA VAL A 336 -1.54 25.09 -2.02
C VAL A 336 -2.52 25.37 -3.14
N CYS A 337 -3.09 24.31 -3.69
CA CYS A 337 -4.13 24.37 -4.71
C CYS A 337 -5.45 23.92 -4.08
N ASP A 338 -6.42 24.82 -4.04
CA ASP A 338 -7.73 24.49 -3.50
C ASP A 338 -8.81 25.26 -4.26
N ASP A 339 -10.00 24.70 -4.32
CA ASP A 339 -11.16 25.43 -4.79
C ASP A 339 -11.48 26.49 -3.71
N PHE A 340 -11.68 27.76 -4.08
CA PHE A 340 -12.18 28.75 -3.11
C PHE A 340 -13.60 28.34 -2.71
N THR A 341 -13.75 27.50 -1.68
CA THR A 341 -15.03 27.26 -1.03
C THR A 341 -15.29 28.46 -0.14
N PHE A 342 -16.03 29.43 -0.67
CA PHE A 342 -16.66 30.49 0.12
C PHE A 342 -17.81 29.93 0.97
#